data_AF-X6L5S4-F1
#
_entry.id   AF-X6L5S4-F1
#
_cell.length_a   1.000
_cell.length_b   1.000
_cell.length_c   1.000
_cell.angle_alpha   90.00
_cell.angle_beta   90.00
_cell.angle_gamma   90.00
#
_symmetry.space_group_name_H-M   'P 1'
#
loop_
_entity.id
_entity.type
_entity.pdbx_description
1 polymer ?
#
loop_
_entity_poly.entity_id
_entity_poly.type
_entity_poly.pdbx_seq_one_letter_code
_entity_poly.pdbx_strand_id
1 'polypeptide(L)'
;MIQTTKALLIGACLCGATLAGTAQADKAAARLMDMMLYEDQAYGVTFAQYEGRTGATDGVIGLAGKSLTRPAPEPESTVHVRSEGAPGLGPRDRTLARDLAKAFCAHHGLTVAVDAESRFQANGVWTFRNLCLNAPEVQDS
;
A
#
# COMPACT_ATOMS: atom_id res chain seq x y z
N MET A 1 -22.85 63.21 8.58
CA MET A 1 -23.67 61.98 8.63
C MET A 1 -22.85 60.93 9.35
N ILE A 2 -23.35 60.46 10.49
CA ILE A 2 -22.74 59.44 11.38
C ILE A 2 -23.57 58.16 11.23
N GLN A 3 -22.96 57.01 11.53
CA GLN A 3 -23.46 55.62 11.57
C GLN A 3 -23.12 54.81 10.30
N THR A 4 -22.56 53.60 10.36
CA THR A 4 -22.67 52.57 11.42
C THR A 4 -21.49 51.60 11.35
N THR A 5 -20.75 51.47 12.45
CA THR A 5 -19.89 50.32 12.74
C THR A 5 -20.78 49.13 13.07
N LYS A 6 -20.59 47.97 12.44
CA LYS A 6 -21.15 46.70 12.93
C LYS A 6 -20.04 45.83 13.47
N ALA A 7 -20.12 45.62 14.78
CA ALA A 7 -19.27 44.75 15.55
C ALA A 7 -19.58 43.27 15.28
N LEU A 8 -18.49 42.53 15.42
CA LEU A 8 -18.35 41.10 15.68
C LEU A 8 -19.37 40.55 16.70
N LEU A 9 -19.81 39.30 16.52
CA LEU A 9 -19.86 38.20 17.51
C LEU A 9 -20.58 36.99 16.87
N ILE A 10 -19.82 35.98 16.43
CA ILE A 10 -19.67 34.66 17.07
C ILE A 10 -21.03 34.00 17.36
N GLY A 11 -21.47 33.17 16.42
CA GLY A 11 -22.64 32.31 16.53
C GLY A 11 -22.34 30.93 15.97
N ALA A 12 -22.07 30.01 16.88
CA ALA A 12 -21.95 28.56 16.78
C ALA A 12 -22.32 27.88 15.44
N CYS A 13 -21.35 27.13 14.88
CA CYS A 13 -21.64 25.79 14.41
C CYS A 13 -20.51 24.86 14.88
N LEU A 14 -20.61 24.42 16.13
CA LEU A 14 -19.93 23.24 16.64
C LEU A 14 -20.54 22.01 15.95
N CYS A 15 -20.08 21.73 14.74
CA CYS A 15 -20.14 20.43 14.10
C CYS A 15 -18.66 20.03 13.89
N GLY A 16 -17.98 19.47 14.89
CA GLY A 16 -18.47 18.34 15.66
C GLY A 16 -18.46 17.07 14.82
N ALA A 17 -17.46 16.91 13.94
CA ALA A 17 -16.95 15.63 13.48
C ALA A 17 -15.63 15.91 12.76
N THR A 18 -14.57 16.13 13.55
CA THR A 18 -13.25 15.69 13.12
C THR A 18 -13.42 14.21 12.80
N LEU A 19 -13.64 13.90 11.52
CA LEU A 19 -13.24 12.63 10.96
C LEU A 19 -11.73 12.60 11.16
N ALA A 20 -11.31 12.18 12.35
CA ALA A 20 -10.11 11.38 12.51
C ALA A 20 -10.37 10.12 11.68
N GLY A 21 -10.33 10.30 10.36
CA GLY A 21 -10.03 9.21 9.46
C GLY A 21 -8.69 8.74 9.97
N THR A 22 -8.70 7.56 10.56
CA THR A 22 -7.50 6.78 10.85
C THR A 22 -6.89 6.38 9.51
N ALA A 23 -6.43 7.36 8.73
CA ALA A 23 -5.28 7.21 7.88
C ALA A 23 -4.06 7.14 8.81
N GLN A 24 -4.06 6.13 9.69
CA GLN A 24 -2.84 5.63 10.26
C GLN A 24 -2.15 4.99 9.07
N ALA A 25 -1.37 5.82 8.38
CA ALA A 25 -0.53 5.43 7.27
C ALA A 25 0.33 4.29 7.79
N ASP A 26 0.00 3.06 7.41
CA ASP A 26 0.82 1.90 7.68
C ASP A 26 2.19 2.24 7.07
N LYS A 27 3.17 2.52 7.93
CA LYS A 27 4.50 2.95 7.51
C LYS A 27 5.13 1.76 6.79
N ALA A 28 5.34 1.89 5.49
CA ALA A 28 6.04 0.85 4.74
C ALA A 28 7.44 0.66 5.35
N ALA A 29 7.75 -0.56 5.79
CA ALA A 29 9.03 -0.96 6.35
C ALA A 29 10.12 -0.97 5.28
N ALA A 30 9.75 -1.29 4.04
CA ALA A 30 10.62 -1.19 2.88
C ALA A 30 9.86 -0.62 1.68
N ARG A 31 10.54 0.17 0.86
CA ARG A 31 9.99 0.72 -0.39
C ARG A 31 11.06 0.74 -1.47
N LEU A 32 10.71 0.23 -2.65
CA LEU A 32 11.54 0.27 -3.86
C LEU A 32 10.75 0.89 -5.00
N MET A 33 11.42 1.65 -5.86
CA MET A 33 10.81 2.33 -6.99
C MET A 33 11.76 2.27 -8.17
N ASP A 34 11.25 1.90 -9.33
CA ASP A 34 12.03 1.84 -10.57
C ASP A 34 11.12 2.04 -11.79
N MET A 35 11.74 2.27 -12.95
CA MET A 35 11.09 2.43 -14.23
C MET A 35 11.42 1.25 -15.13
N MET A 36 10.37 0.52 -15.53
CA MET A 36 10.49 -0.58 -16.47
C MET A 36 10.18 -0.07 -17.88
N LEU A 37 11.03 -0.39 -18.85
CA LEU A 37 10.79 -0.11 -20.27
C LEU A 37 10.28 -1.40 -20.93
N TYR A 38 9.16 -1.30 -21.63
CA TYR A 38 8.63 -2.37 -22.46
C TYR A 38 8.19 -1.78 -23.79
N GLU A 39 8.77 -2.29 -24.88
CA GLU A 39 8.70 -1.66 -26.21
C GLU A 39 9.13 -0.18 -26.10
N ASP A 40 8.35 0.74 -26.65
CA ASP A 40 8.64 2.18 -26.64
C ASP A 40 7.96 2.91 -25.47
N GLN A 41 7.48 2.19 -24.45
CA GLN A 41 6.70 2.75 -23.34
C GLN A 41 7.37 2.52 -21.97
N ALA A 42 7.29 3.56 -21.14
CA ALA A 42 7.81 3.56 -19.78
C ALA A 42 6.72 3.30 -18.73
N TYR A 43 7.04 2.44 -17.77
CA TYR A 43 6.15 2.05 -16.68
C TYR A 43 6.82 2.26 -15.34
N GLY A 44 6.22 3.11 -14.50
CA GLY A 44 6.63 3.26 -13.11
C GLY A 44 6.15 2.06 -12.31
N VAL A 45 7.07 1.41 -11.61
CA VAL A 45 6.78 0.31 -10.69
C VAL A 45 7.19 0.71 -9.27
N THR A 46 6.31 0.49 -8.31
CA THR A 46 6.57 0.77 -6.89
C THR A 46 6.22 -0.44 -6.05
N PHE A 47 7.17 -0.90 -5.27
CA PHE A 47 6.97 -1.92 -4.24
C PHE A 47 6.96 -1.27 -2.85
N ALA A 48 6.05 -1.75 -2.00
CA ALA A 48 6.01 -1.43 -0.58
C ALA A 48 5.79 -2.71 0.24
N GLN A 49 6.57 -2.89 1.30
CA GLN A 49 6.34 -3.92 2.31
C GLN A 49 5.89 -3.25 3.60
N TYR A 50 4.86 -3.79 4.22
CA TYR A 50 4.27 -3.30 5.46
C TYR A 50 4.56 -4.31 6.57
N GLU A 51 4.99 -3.81 7.73
CA GLU A 51 5.00 -4.61 8.94
C GLU A 51 3.56 -5.02 9.25
N GLY A 52 3.31 -6.33 9.32
CA GLY A 52 1.97 -6.85 9.55
C GLY A 52 1.39 -6.24 10.83
N ARG A 53 0.19 -5.66 10.74
CA ARG A 53 -0.51 -5.15 11.93
C ARG A 53 -0.59 -6.27 12.96
N THR A 54 -0.03 -6.04 14.14
CA THR A 54 -0.56 -6.64 15.37
C THR A 54 -1.99 -6.13 15.50
N GLY A 55 -2.94 -6.88 14.92
CA GLY A 55 -4.36 -6.65 15.18
C GLY A 55 -4.52 -6.69 16.69
N ALA A 56 -4.81 -5.53 17.28
CA ALA A 56 -4.97 -5.35 18.70
C ALA A 56 -6.04 -6.32 19.23
N THR A 57 -5.57 -7.38 19.88
CA THR A 57 -6.22 -8.06 20.99
C THR A 57 -5.11 -8.65 21.86
N ASP A 58 -4.57 -7.81 22.74
CA ASP A 58 -4.07 -8.27 24.04
C ASP A 58 -5.22 -9.00 24.73
N GLY A 59 -5.24 -10.33 24.65
CA GLY A 59 -6.36 -11.11 25.17
C GLY A 59 -6.41 -12.53 24.66
N VAL A 60 -5.35 -13.31 24.91
CA VAL A 60 -5.44 -14.76 24.86
C VAL A 60 -6.32 -15.22 26.03
N ILE A 61 -7.61 -15.40 25.82
CA ILE A 61 -8.42 -16.29 26.68
C ILE A 61 -8.30 -17.69 26.08
N GLY A 62 -7.17 -18.34 26.33
CA GLY A 62 -7.06 -19.79 26.20
C GLY A 62 -7.60 -20.43 27.47
N LEU A 63 -8.57 -21.33 27.34
CA LEU A 63 -8.88 -22.28 28.42
C LEU A 63 -7.58 -22.99 28.85
N ALA A 64 -7.42 -23.12 30.16
CA ALA A 64 -6.22 -23.60 30.84
C ALA A 64 -5.42 -24.66 30.07
N GLY A 65 -4.17 -24.34 29.72
CA GLY A 65 -3.12 -25.32 29.44
C GLY A 65 -2.63 -25.47 27.99
N LYS A 66 -3.19 -24.76 27.00
CA LYS A 66 -2.61 -24.75 25.64
C LYS A 66 -2.31 -23.33 25.19
N SER A 67 -1.05 -22.93 25.33
CA SER A 67 -0.52 -21.77 24.62
C SER A 67 -0.54 -22.08 23.13
N LEU A 68 -1.57 -21.60 22.43
CA LEU A 68 -1.56 -21.58 20.97
C LEU A 68 -0.70 -20.39 20.57
N THR A 69 0.55 -20.64 20.23
CA THR A 69 1.40 -19.64 19.57
C THR A 69 0.66 -19.21 18.31
N ARG A 70 0.04 -18.03 18.32
CA ARG A 70 -0.51 -17.43 17.11
C ARG A 70 0.67 -17.19 16.16
N PRO A 71 0.63 -17.66 14.90
CA PRO A 71 1.67 -17.34 13.95
C PRO A 71 1.84 -15.82 13.89
N ALA A 72 3.09 -15.36 13.93
CA ALA A 72 3.41 -13.95 13.80
C ALA A 72 2.78 -13.42 12.50
N PRO A 73 2.24 -12.19 12.48
CA PRO A 73 1.69 -11.63 11.25
C PRO A 73 2.79 -11.58 10.20
N GLU A 74 2.59 -12.28 9.09
CA GLU A 74 3.52 -12.22 7.95
C GLU A 74 3.48 -10.80 7.35
N PRO A 75 4.63 -10.24 6.94
CA PRO A 75 4.66 -8.91 6.36
C PRO A 75 3.91 -8.90 5.03
N GLU A 76 2.94 -8.00 4.90
CA GLU A 76 2.19 -7.82 3.65
C GLU A 76 2.99 -6.96 2.67
N SER A 77 2.88 -7.25 1.37
CA SER A 77 3.52 -6.44 0.33
C SER A 77 2.55 -6.07 -0.78
N THR A 78 2.81 -4.91 -1.39
CA THR A 78 2.13 -4.47 -2.60
C THR A 78 3.14 -4.08 -3.67
N VAL A 79 2.82 -4.40 -4.92
CA VAL A 79 3.49 -3.83 -6.08
C VAL A 79 2.47 -3.15 -6.98
N HIS A 80 2.76 -1.90 -7.30
CA HIS A 80 1.95 -1.04 -8.15
C HIS A 80 2.64 -0.82 -9.47
N VAL A 81 1.92 -0.93 -10.58
CA VAL A 81 2.41 -0.68 -11.93
C VAL A 81 1.53 0.36 -12.59
N ARG A 82 2.14 1.42 -13.09
CA ARG A 82 1.46 2.49 -13.82
C ARG A 82 2.24 2.85 -15.08
N SER A 83 1.53 3.31 -16.11
CA SER A 83 2.18 3.96 -17.26
C SER A 83 2.61 5.37 -16.87
N GLU A 84 3.81 5.81 -17.30
CA GLU A 84 4.27 7.20 -17.13
C GLU A 84 3.79 8.12 -18.28
N GLY A 85 2.96 7.60 -19.19
CA GLY A 85 2.36 8.36 -20.30
C GLY A 85 0.96 7.88 -20.68
N ALA A 86 0.30 8.61 -21.58
CA ALA A 86 -0.98 8.18 -22.15
C ALA A 86 -0.74 7.25 -23.36
N PRO A 87 -1.52 6.17 -23.52
CA PRO A 87 -2.62 5.72 -22.65
C PRO A 87 -2.14 5.03 -21.37
N GLY A 88 -2.92 5.18 -20.29
CA GLY A 88 -2.69 4.46 -19.03
C GLY A 88 -3.04 2.98 -19.13
N LEU A 89 -2.61 2.18 -18.15
CA LEU A 89 -2.93 0.73 -18.11
C LEU A 89 -4.40 0.51 -17.77
N GLY A 90 -5.13 -0.06 -18.73
CA GLY A 90 -6.54 -0.40 -18.60
C GLY A 90 -6.79 -1.80 -18.01
N PRO A 91 -8.06 -2.19 -17.81
CA PRO A 91 -8.44 -3.50 -17.30
C PRO A 91 -7.98 -4.69 -18.17
N ARG A 92 -7.73 -4.46 -19.46
CA ARG A 92 -7.24 -5.49 -20.39
C ARG A 92 -5.74 -5.75 -20.28
N ASP A 93 -4.99 -4.81 -19.72
CA ASP A 93 -3.51 -4.85 -19.66
C ASP A 93 -2.98 -5.60 -18.43
N ARG A 94 -3.84 -6.37 -17.75
CA ARG A 94 -3.52 -7.12 -16.54
C ARG A 94 -2.27 -7.99 -16.70
N THR A 95 -2.17 -8.69 -17.83
CA THR A 95 -1.06 -9.61 -18.09
C THR A 95 0.26 -8.85 -18.17
N LEU A 96 0.32 -7.79 -18.99
CA LEU A 96 1.48 -6.91 -19.09
C LEU A 96 1.87 -6.33 -17.72
N ALA A 97 0.91 -5.78 -16.99
CA ALA A 97 1.17 -5.21 -15.67
C ALA A 97 1.72 -6.25 -14.68
N ARG A 98 1.19 -7.48 -14.70
CA ARG A 98 1.69 -8.57 -13.87
C ARG A 98 3.12 -8.96 -14.25
N ASP A 99 3.41 -9.04 -15.54
CA ASP A 99 4.71 -9.48 -16.03
C ASP A 99 5.78 -8.39 -15.74
N LEU A 100 5.43 -7.11 -15.86
CA LEU A 100 6.27 -5.98 -15.41
C LEU A 100 6.52 -6.03 -13.89
N ALA A 101 5.49 -6.30 -13.10
CA ALA A 101 5.63 -6.44 -11.66
C ALA A 101 6.57 -7.60 -11.29
N LYS A 102 6.42 -8.77 -11.93
CA LYS A 102 7.30 -9.93 -11.72
C LYS A 102 8.74 -9.64 -12.12
N ALA A 103 8.94 -8.96 -13.25
CA ALA A 103 10.26 -8.55 -13.71
C ALA A 103 10.92 -7.57 -12.73
N PHE A 104 10.18 -6.59 -12.22
CA PHE A 104 10.64 -5.69 -11.16
C PHE A 104 11.03 -6.44 -9.88
N CYS A 105 10.17 -7.36 -9.40
CA CYS A 105 10.47 -8.15 -8.20
C CYS A 105 11.81 -8.90 -8.38
N ALA A 106 11.97 -9.58 -9.52
CA ALA A 106 13.17 -10.35 -9.82
C ALA A 106 14.42 -9.46 -9.99
N HIS A 107 14.29 -8.29 -10.62
CA HIS A 107 15.39 -7.32 -10.78
C HIS A 107 15.97 -6.88 -9.44
N HIS A 108 15.12 -6.65 -8.45
CA HIS A 108 15.53 -6.25 -7.10
C HIS A 108 15.82 -7.43 -6.16
N GLY A 109 15.90 -8.66 -6.67
CA GLY A 109 16.18 -9.85 -5.86
C GLY A 109 15.07 -10.23 -4.87
N LEU A 110 13.85 -9.74 -5.08
CA LEU A 110 12.68 -10.13 -4.29
C LEU A 110 12.20 -11.52 -4.72
N THR A 111 11.72 -12.31 -3.76
CA THR A 111 11.09 -13.60 -4.09
C THR A 111 9.78 -13.36 -4.83
N VAL A 112 9.49 -14.11 -5.89
CA VAL A 112 8.27 -13.91 -6.68
C VAL A 112 7.29 -15.05 -6.44
N ALA A 113 6.10 -14.71 -5.95
CA ALA A 113 5.01 -15.68 -5.80
C ALA A 113 4.50 -16.16 -7.17
N VAL A 114 3.92 -17.36 -7.19
CA VAL A 114 3.35 -17.95 -8.43
C VAL A 114 2.22 -17.06 -8.97
N ASP A 115 1.28 -16.66 -8.11
CA ASP A 115 0.27 -15.63 -8.38
C ASP A 115 0.15 -14.69 -7.18
N ALA A 116 -0.38 -13.50 -7.43
CA ALA A 116 -0.72 -12.55 -6.38
C ALA A 116 -1.94 -13.05 -5.60
N GLU A 117 -1.98 -12.82 -4.29
CA GLU A 117 -3.16 -13.12 -3.47
C GLU A 117 -4.39 -12.33 -3.91
N SER A 118 -4.16 -11.07 -4.29
CA SER A 118 -5.21 -10.20 -4.81
C SER A 118 -4.64 -9.23 -5.83
N ARG A 119 -5.55 -8.78 -6.70
CA ARG A 119 -5.24 -7.84 -7.77
C ARG A 119 -6.42 -6.92 -8.01
N PHE A 120 -6.15 -5.64 -8.24
CA PHE A 120 -7.17 -4.67 -8.64
C PHE A 120 -6.55 -3.59 -9.53
N GLN A 121 -7.40 -2.96 -10.33
CA GLN A 121 -7.05 -1.82 -11.17
C GLN A 121 -7.87 -0.62 -10.73
N ALA A 122 -7.22 0.52 -10.55
CA ALA A 122 -7.87 1.79 -10.27
C ALA A 122 -7.02 2.93 -10.84
N ASN A 123 -7.66 3.91 -11.48
CA ASN A 123 -7.01 5.13 -11.97
C ASN A 123 -5.77 4.88 -12.85
N GLY A 124 -5.79 3.85 -13.69
CA GLY A 124 -4.66 3.53 -14.58
C GLY A 124 -3.50 2.82 -13.90
N VAL A 125 -3.68 2.36 -12.65
CA VAL A 125 -2.69 1.64 -11.86
C VAL A 125 -3.18 0.23 -11.60
N TRP A 126 -2.33 -0.75 -11.90
CA TRP A 126 -2.52 -2.13 -11.45
C TRP A 126 -1.79 -2.35 -10.13
N THR A 127 -2.47 -2.99 -9.19
CA THR A 127 -1.90 -3.34 -7.88
C THR A 127 -1.97 -4.85 -7.68
N PHE A 128 -0.88 -5.43 -7.21
CA PHE A 128 -0.78 -6.85 -6.85
C PHE A 128 -0.32 -6.99 -5.40
N ARG A 129 -1.09 -7.69 -4.58
CA ARG A 129 -0.72 -7.97 -3.18
C ARG A 129 0.00 -9.30 -3.06
N ASN A 130 1.07 -9.32 -2.26
CA ASN A 130 1.90 -10.50 -1.98
C ASN A 130 2.42 -11.20 -3.24
N LEU A 131 2.68 -10.41 -4.30
CA LEU A 131 3.34 -10.89 -5.53
C LEU A 131 4.86 -10.91 -5.37
N CYS A 132 5.45 -9.83 -4.84
CA CYS A 132 6.85 -9.80 -4.42
C CYS A 132 6.92 -10.12 -2.93
N LEU A 133 7.55 -11.22 -2.54
CA LEU A 133 7.73 -11.66 -1.16
C LEU A 133 9.12 -11.29 -0.68
N ASN A 134 9.23 -10.94 0.61
CA ASN A 134 10.46 -10.70 1.37
C ASN A 134 11.49 -9.81 0.66
N ALA A 135 11.64 -8.56 1.11
CA ALA A 135 12.88 -7.83 0.81
C ALA A 135 14.08 -8.67 1.29
N PRO A 136 15.19 -8.75 0.53
CA PRO A 136 16.35 -9.51 0.96
C PRO A 136 16.75 -9.06 2.36
N GLU A 137 16.90 -10.01 3.29
CA GLU A 137 17.51 -9.73 4.59
C GLU A 137 18.87 -9.08 4.30
N VAL A 138 19.05 -7.85 4.79
CA VAL A 138 20.34 -7.18 4.73
C VAL A 138 21.29 -8.04 5.55
N GLN A 139 22.12 -8.84 4.88
CA GLN A 139 23.26 -9.47 5.53
C GLN A 139 24.30 -8.37 5.73
N ASP A 140 24.32 -7.79 6.94
CA ASP A 140 25.47 -6.98 7.38
C ASP A 140 26.74 -7.84 7.20
N SER A 141 27.63 -7.39 6.30
CA SER A 141 28.96 -7.95 6.08
C SER A 141 30.00 -7.16 6.85
#